data_AF-A0A094KUX6-F1
#
_entry.id   AF-A0A094KUX6-F1
#
_cell.length_a   1.000
_cell.length_b   1.000
_cell.length_c   1.000
_cell.angle_alpha   90.00
_cell.angle_beta   90.00
_cell.angle_gamma   90.00
#
_symmetry.space_group_name_H-M   'P 1'
#
loop_
_entity.id
_entity.type
_entity.pdbx_description
1 polymer ?
#
loop_
_entity_poly.entity_id
_entity_poly.type
_entity_poly.pdbx_seq_one_letter_code
_entity_poly.pdbx_strand_id
1 'polypeptide(L)'
;TLWEICYNGEIPLKDKTLAEKERFYEGHFVLATPSCKELADLMKQCMNYDPHQRPFFRAIMRDINKLEEQNPDIVSEKKPVTEVDPTLFEKRFLKRIRDLGEGHFGKVELCRYDPEGDNTGEQVAVKSLKPESGGNHIADLKKEIEILRNLYHENIVKYKGICTE
;
A
#
# COMPACT_ATOMS: atom_id res chain seq x y z
N THR A 1 -5.19 -10.23 11.99
CA THR A 1 -5.76 -8.99 12.62
C THR A 1 -4.82 -8.51 13.73
N LEU A 2 -5.01 -7.32 14.32
CA LEU A 2 -4.05 -6.80 15.32
C LEU A 2 -3.90 -7.70 16.56
N TRP A 3 -5.02 -8.29 17.03
CA TRP A 3 -4.99 -9.24 18.13
C TRP A 3 -4.13 -10.46 17.80
N GLU A 4 -4.40 -11.10 16.66
CA GLU A 4 -3.65 -12.26 16.17
C GLU A 4 -2.14 -11.98 16.06
N ILE A 5 -1.73 -10.78 15.62
CA ILE A 5 -0.32 -10.37 15.56
C ILE A 5 0.30 -10.31 16.96
N CYS A 6 -0.39 -9.71 17.93
CA CYS A 6 0.09 -9.60 19.32
C CYS A 6 0.21 -10.95 20.03
N TYR A 7 -0.52 -11.96 19.54
CA TYR A 7 -0.55 -13.31 20.10
C TYR A 7 0.00 -14.35 19.11
N ASN A 8 0.96 -13.97 18.26
CA ASN A 8 1.74 -14.90 17.42
C ASN A 8 0.90 -15.83 16.51
N GLY A 9 -0.15 -15.31 15.90
CA GLY A 9 -1.01 -16.09 15.00
C GLY A 9 -2.08 -16.92 15.70
N GLU A 10 -2.23 -16.77 17.02
CA GLU A 10 -3.27 -17.47 17.76
C GLU A 10 -4.67 -17.01 17.36
N ILE A 11 -5.64 -17.93 17.47
CA ILE A 11 -7.04 -17.66 17.19
C ILE A 11 -7.75 -17.24 18.49
N PRO A 12 -8.45 -16.09 18.52
CA PRO A 12 -9.24 -15.69 19.68
C PRO A 12 -10.22 -16.78 20.10
N LEU A 13 -10.25 -17.10 21.39
CA LEU A 13 -11.17 -18.09 21.98
C LEU A 13 -11.06 -19.48 21.31
N LYS A 14 -9.88 -19.89 20.84
CA LYS A 14 -9.69 -21.17 20.13
C LYS A 14 -10.19 -22.39 20.91
N ASP A 15 -9.98 -22.40 22.23
CA ASP A 15 -10.33 -23.52 23.11
C ASP A 15 -11.78 -23.47 23.62
N LYS A 16 -12.61 -22.56 23.11
CA LYS A 16 -14.02 -22.39 23.50
C LYS A 16 -14.96 -23.05 22.50
N THR A 17 -15.96 -23.75 23.05
CA THR A 17 -17.12 -24.24 22.28
C THR A 17 -17.98 -23.07 21.77
N LEU A 18 -18.88 -23.33 20.83
CA LEU A 18 -19.78 -22.31 20.29
C LEU A 18 -20.62 -21.66 21.40
N ALA A 19 -21.23 -22.46 22.27
CA ALA A 19 -22.04 -21.97 23.38
C ALA A 19 -21.23 -21.11 24.39
N GLU A 20 -19.95 -21.43 24.60
CA GLU A 20 -19.09 -20.60 25.44
C GLU A 20 -18.70 -19.29 24.76
N LYS A 21 -18.50 -19.30 23.43
CA LYS A 21 -18.26 -18.07 22.66
C LYS A 21 -19.49 -17.17 22.67
N GLU A 22 -20.70 -17.73 22.52
CA GLU A 22 -21.94 -16.99 22.64
C GLU A 22 -22.05 -16.30 24.01
N ARG A 23 -21.87 -17.05 25.10
CA ARG A 23 -21.86 -16.47 26.47
C ARG A 23 -20.79 -15.41 26.66
N PHE A 24 -19.63 -15.56 26.03
CA PHE A 24 -18.57 -14.56 26.07
C PHE A 24 -19.03 -13.23 25.45
N TYR A 25 -19.67 -13.29 24.28
CA TYR A 25 -20.15 -12.08 23.60
C TYR A 25 -21.42 -11.51 24.25
N GLU A 26 -22.35 -12.33 24.72
CA GLU A 26 -23.54 -11.89 25.47
C GLU A 26 -23.15 -11.15 26.76
N GLY A 27 -22.15 -11.68 27.47
CA GLY A 27 -21.59 -11.06 28.68
C GLY A 27 -20.73 -9.82 28.44
N HIS A 28 -20.55 -9.39 27.18
CA HIS A 28 -19.70 -8.25 26.81
C HIS A 28 -18.26 -8.36 27.34
N PHE A 29 -17.73 -9.58 27.42
CA PHE A 29 -16.36 -9.80 27.87
C PHE A 29 -15.36 -9.32 26.82
N VAL A 30 -14.17 -8.91 27.25
CA VAL A 30 -13.11 -8.38 26.36
C VAL A 30 -12.02 -9.42 26.20
N LEU A 31 -11.46 -9.53 24.99
CA LEU A 31 -10.29 -10.37 24.75
C LEU A 31 -9.08 -9.87 25.55
N ALA A 32 -8.11 -10.76 25.75
CA ALA A 32 -6.83 -10.37 26.34
C ALA A 32 -6.19 -9.25 25.49
N THR A 33 -5.58 -8.27 26.16
CA THR A 33 -4.86 -7.17 25.53
C THR A 33 -3.37 -7.27 25.79
N PRO A 34 -2.51 -6.79 24.87
CA PRO A 34 -1.06 -6.80 25.04
C PRO A 34 -0.63 -5.95 26.25
N SER A 35 0.61 -6.16 26.70
CA SER A 35 1.22 -5.38 27.79
C SER A 35 1.51 -3.93 27.41
N CYS A 36 1.75 -3.65 26.13
CA CYS A 36 1.88 -2.29 25.61
C CYS A 36 0.52 -1.58 25.74
N LYS A 37 0.50 -0.55 26.59
CA LYS A 37 -0.73 0.16 26.97
C LYS A 37 -1.39 0.83 25.77
N GLU A 38 -0.60 1.48 24.94
CA GLU A 38 -1.08 2.24 23.81
C GLU A 38 -1.72 1.33 22.77
N LEU A 39 -1.10 0.17 22.52
CA LEU A 39 -1.64 -0.84 21.63
C LEU A 39 -2.89 -1.50 22.21
N ALA A 40 -2.89 -1.75 23.53
CA ALA A 40 -4.06 -2.27 24.24
C ALA A 40 -5.26 -1.31 24.16
N ASP A 41 -5.03 -0.01 24.28
CA ASP A 41 -6.08 1.01 24.19
C ASP A 41 -6.65 1.11 22.77
N LEU A 42 -5.78 1.09 21.75
CA LEU A 42 -6.21 1.04 20.35
C LEU A 42 -7.05 -0.23 20.07
N MET A 43 -6.59 -1.38 20.55
CA MET A 43 -7.30 -2.67 20.41
C MET A 43 -8.68 -2.64 21.07
N LYS A 44 -8.81 -2.07 22.27
CA LYS A 44 -10.09 -1.92 22.97
C LYS A 44 -11.07 -1.04 22.20
N GLN A 45 -10.60 0.08 21.65
CA GLN A 45 -11.44 0.97 20.84
C GLN A 45 -11.93 0.26 19.56
N CYS A 46 -11.05 -0.46 18.88
CA CYS A 46 -11.39 -1.22 17.66
C CYS A 46 -12.37 -2.38 17.93
N MET A 47 -12.27 -3.04 19.08
CA MET A 47 -13.10 -4.19 19.45
C MET A 47 -14.32 -3.81 20.31
N ASN A 48 -14.78 -2.55 20.25
CA ASN A 48 -15.98 -2.13 20.99
C ASN A 48 -17.23 -2.89 20.52
N TYR A 49 -18.07 -3.35 21.45
CA TYR A 49 -19.33 -4.03 21.14
C TYR A 49 -20.29 -3.13 20.37
N ASP A 50 -20.34 -1.83 20.69
CA ASP A 50 -21.09 -0.85 19.93
C ASP A 50 -20.31 -0.45 18.65
N PRO A 51 -20.81 -0.78 17.45
CA PRO A 51 -20.14 -0.44 16.20
C PRO A 51 -19.95 1.07 16.00
N HIS A 52 -20.82 1.91 16.57
CA HIS A 52 -20.73 3.37 16.43
C HIS A 52 -19.63 3.99 17.28
N GLN A 53 -19.15 3.28 18.31
CA GLN A 53 -18.03 3.71 19.16
C GLN A 53 -16.67 3.28 18.60
N ARG A 54 -16.64 2.48 17.53
CA ARG A 54 -15.40 2.06 16.89
C ARG A 54 -14.81 3.22 16.09
N PRO A 55 -13.48 3.44 16.14
CA PRO A 55 -12.86 4.51 15.38
C PRO A 55 -12.93 4.24 13.88
N PHE A 56 -13.05 5.31 13.09
CA PHE A 56 -12.85 5.22 11.64
C PHE A 56 -11.39 4.91 11.31
N PHE A 57 -11.15 4.27 10.16
CA PHE A 57 -9.81 3.85 9.75
C PHE A 57 -8.77 4.99 9.76
N ARG A 58 -9.16 6.22 9.41
CA ARG A 58 -8.28 7.38 9.46
C ARG A 58 -7.79 7.70 10.88
N ALA A 59 -8.65 7.52 11.90
CA ALA A 59 -8.25 7.71 13.30
C ALA A 59 -7.28 6.60 13.75
N ILE A 60 -7.54 5.36 13.36
CA ILE A 60 -6.64 4.22 13.62
C ILE A 60 -5.26 4.48 13.05
N MET A 61 -5.16 4.88 11.78
CA MET A 61 -3.87 5.19 11.13
C MET A 61 -3.13 6.34 11.82
N ARG A 62 -3.84 7.40 12.21
CA ARG A 62 -3.26 8.51 12.97
C ARG A 62 -2.64 8.00 14.28
N ASP A 63 -3.34 7.13 14.98
CA ASP A 63 -2.89 6.65 16.28
C ASP A 63 -1.73 5.66 16.13
N ILE A 64 -1.72 4.79 15.11
CA ILE A 64 -0.58 3.92 14.77
C ILE A 64 0.68 4.75 14.46
N ASN A 65 0.57 5.77 13.60
CA ASN A 65 1.72 6.60 13.23
C ASN A 65 2.34 7.31 14.44
N LYS A 66 1.51 7.76 15.40
CA LYS A 66 2.00 8.35 16.66
C LYS A 66 2.78 7.35 17.50
N LEU A 67 2.40 6.06 17.49
CA LEU A 67 3.13 5.02 18.22
C LEU A 67 4.48 4.69 17.59
N GLU A 68 4.58 4.79 16.27
CA GLU A 68 5.83 4.66 15.53
C GLU A 68 6.78 5.82 15.89
N GLU A 69 6.29 7.05 15.88
CA GLU A 69 7.09 8.25 16.24
C GLU A 69 7.62 8.20 17.69
N GLN A 70 6.88 7.58 18.60
CA GLN A 70 7.24 7.47 20.01
C GLN A 70 8.19 6.30 20.32
N ASN A 71 8.40 5.38 19.38
CA ASN A 71 9.28 4.22 19.53
C ASN A 71 10.29 4.14 18.39
N PRO A 72 11.34 4.99 18.40
CA PRO A 72 12.33 5.06 17.32
C PRO A 72 13.10 3.75 17.12
N ASP A 73 13.19 2.88 18.13
CA ASP A 73 13.85 1.56 18.04
C ASP A 73 13.07 0.54 17.16
N ILE A 74 11.79 0.81 16.86
CA ILE A 74 10.94 -0.02 15.96
C ILE A 74 11.14 0.37 14.49
N VAL A 75 11.68 1.57 14.24
CA VAL A 75 11.89 2.08 12.89
C VAL A 75 13.08 1.34 12.28
N SER A 76 12.79 0.37 11.41
CA SER A 76 13.77 -0.19 10.48
C SER A 76 14.55 0.97 9.88
N GLU A 77 15.89 0.92 9.96
CA GLU A 77 16.81 1.96 9.49
C GLU A 77 16.23 2.60 8.23
N LYS A 78 15.75 3.85 8.34
CA LYS A 78 15.42 4.64 7.16
C LYS A 78 16.74 4.79 6.43
N LYS A 79 17.04 3.87 5.50
CA LYS A 79 18.20 3.95 4.63
C LYS A 79 18.23 5.38 4.12
N PRO A 80 19.37 6.08 4.22
CA PRO A 80 19.46 7.46 3.81
C PRO A 80 18.87 7.54 2.40
N VAL A 81 17.79 8.32 2.27
CA VAL A 81 17.15 8.57 0.99
C VAL A 81 18.20 9.33 0.19
N THR A 82 19.01 8.61 -0.58
CA THR A 82 19.65 9.19 -1.75
C THR A 82 18.54 9.93 -2.47
N GLU A 83 18.71 11.21 -2.76
CA GLU A 83 17.75 12.03 -3.51
C GLU A 83 17.62 11.43 -4.93
N VAL A 84 16.86 10.34 -5.04
CA VAL A 84 16.47 9.76 -6.31
C VAL A 84 15.29 10.59 -6.78
N ASP A 85 15.37 11.14 -7.99
CA ASP A 85 14.24 11.81 -8.62
C ASP A 85 13.04 10.84 -8.60
N PRO A 86 11.95 11.17 -7.87
CA PRO A 86 10.82 10.26 -7.71
C PRO A 86 10.07 10.01 -9.02
N THR A 87 10.39 10.77 -10.08
CA THR A 87 9.83 10.61 -11.42
C THR A 87 10.72 9.76 -12.34
N LEU A 88 11.86 9.26 -11.86
CA LEU A 88 12.73 8.35 -12.61
C LEU A 88 12.53 6.91 -12.17
N PHE A 89 12.09 6.07 -13.10
CA PHE A 89 11.89 4.65 -12.90
C PHE A 89 13.05 3.87 -13.52
N GLU A 90 13.78 3.10 -12.71
CA GLU A 90 14.85 2.24 -13.23
C GLU A 90 14.27 0.97 -13.88
N LYS A 91 14.63 0.70 -15.13
CA LYS A 91 14.13 -0.45 -15.92
C LYS A 91 14.32 -1.78 -15.20
N ARG A 92 15.43 -1.96 -14.47
CA ARG A 92 15.74 -3.20 -13.72
C ARG A 92 14.70 -3.55 -12.64
N PHE A 93 13.95 -2.57 -12.14
CA PHE A 93 12.93 -2.77 -11.13
C PHE A 93 11.51 -2.85 -11.72
N LEU A 94 11.32 -2.58 -13.01
CA LEU A 94 10.04 -2.73 -13.69
C LEU A 94 9.81 -4.18 -14.14
N LYS A 95 9.05 -4.92 -13.33
CA LYS A 95 8.64 -6.30 -13.61
C LYS A 95 7.30 -6.32 -14.35
N ARG A 96 7.30 -6.72 -15.62
CA ARG A 96 6.07 -6.86 -16.42
C ARG A 96 5.14 -7.93 -15.82
N ILE A 97 3.85 -7.60 -15.70
CA ILE A 97 2.79 -8.52 -15.25
C ILE A 97 1.98 -9.00 -16.45
N ARG A 98 1.33 -8.07 -17.18
CA ARG A 98 0.46 -8.40 -18.33
C ARG A 98 0.23 -7.19 -19.22
N ASP A 99 -0.34 -7.42 -20.39
CA ASP A 99 -0.76 -6.34 -21.28
C ASP A 99 -2.07 -5.71 -20.77
N LEU A 100 -2.18 -4.39 -20.89
CA LEU A 100 -3.39 -3.63 -20.58
C LEU A 100 -4.13 -3.22 -21.84
N GLY A 101 -3.40 -2.87 -22.90
CA GLY A 101 -4.00 -2.50 -24.17
C GLY A 101 -2.99 -1.93 -25.14
N GLU A 102 -3.47 -1.64 -26.33
CA GLU A 102 -2.67 -1.13 -27.43
C GLU A 102 -3.35 0.10 -28.01
N GLY A 103 -2.61 1.21 -28.02
CA GLY A 103 -3.07 2.46 -28.59
C GLY A 103 -2.45 2.71 -29.96
N HIS A 104 -2.78 3.88 -30.52
CA HIS A 104 -2.27 4.33 -31.80
C HIS A 104 -0.73 4.43 -31.83
N PHE A 105 -0.11 4.87 -30.73
CA PHE A 105 1.32 5.20 -30.66
C PHE A 105 2.15 4.21 -29.86
N GLY A 106 1.55 3.17 -29.29
CA GLY A 106 2.28 2.33 -28.36
C GLY A 106 1.45 1.27 -27.68
N LYS A 107 2.15 0.44 -26.93
CA LYS A 107 1.59 -0.62 -26.09
C LYS A 107 1.58 -0.14 -24.63
N VAL A 108 0.55 -0.53 -23.89
CA VAL A 108 0.46 -0.28 -22.45
C VAL A 108 0.52 -1.60 -21.70
N GLU A 109 1.45 -1.70 -20.77
CA GLU A 109 1.69 -2.89 -19.95
C GLU A 109 1.47 -2.57 -18.48
N LEU A 110 0.88 -3.51 -17.74
CA LEU A 110 0.85 -3.49 -16.29
C LEU A 110 2.19 -4.01 -15.80
N CYS A 111 2.91 -3.19 -15.04
CA CYS A 111 4.18 -3.53 -14.42
C CYS A 111 4.11 -3.34 -12.91
N ARG A 112 5.01 -4.01 -12.19
CA ARG A 112 5.34 -3.70 -10.80
C ARG A 112 6.70 -3.02 -10.77
N TYR A 113 6.80 -1.85 -10.16
CA TYR A 113 8.07 -1.21 -9.84
C TYR A 113 8.51 -1.62 -8.45
N ASP A 114 9.55 -2.45 -8.35
CA ASP A 114 9.91 -3.17 -7.12
C ASP A 114 11.41 -3.08 -6.78
N PRO A 115 11.91 -1.92 -6.29
CA PRO A 115 13.32 -1.73 -5.93
C PRO A 115 13.80 -2.65 -4.80
N GLU A 116 12.92 -2.98 -3.84
CA GLU A 116 13.25 -3.84 -2.69
C GLU A 116 13.24 -5.34 -3.05
N GLY A 117 12.63 -5.72 -4.17
CA GLY A 117 12.60 -7.10 -4.65
C GLY A 117 11.74 -8.06 -3.83
N ASP A 118 10.94 -7.56 -2.89
CA ASP A 118 10.08 -8.34 -2.00
C ASP A 118 8.65 -8.55 -2.54
N ASN A 119 8.41 -8.13 -3.79
CA ASN A 119 7.11 -8.15 -4.48
C ASN A 119 6.05 -7.21 -3.89
N THR A 120 6.43 -6.25 -3.03
CA THR A 120 5.52 -5.23 -2.50
C THR A 120 5.51 -3.94 -3.30
N GLY A 121 6.40 -3.82 -4.29
CA GLY A 121 6.51 -2.68 -5.18
C GLY A 121 5.20 -2.19 -5.82
N GLU A 122 5.16 -0.92 -6.19
CA GLU A 122 3.96 -0.26 -6.70
C GLU A 122 3.57 -0.78 -8.10
N GLN A 123 2.27 -0.95 -8.34
CA GLN A 123 1.76 -1.26 -9.68
C GLN A 123 1.62 0.00 -10.53
N VAL A 124 2.18 -0.04 -11.74
CA VAL A 124 2.22 1.09 -12.69
C VAL A 124 1.82 0.64 -14.09
N ALA A 125 1.18 1.54 -14.84
CA ALA A 125 0.96 1.36 -16.27
C ALA A 125 2.14 1.97 -17.03
N VAL A 126 2.84 1.16 -17.81
CA VAL A 126 3.99 1.58 -18.63
C VAL A 126 3.56 1.63 -20.07
N LYS A 127 3.63 2.83 -20.67
CA LYS A 127 3.41 3.01 -22.10
C LYS A 127 4.76 3.02 -22.83
N SER A 128 4.93 2.13 -23.79
CA SER A 128 6.13 2.02 -24.62
C SER A 128 5.77 2.08 -26.11
N LEU A 129 6.72 2.53 -26.93
CA LEU A 129 6.57 2.47 -28.39
C LEU A 129 6.63 1.02 -28.87
N LYS A 130 5.91 0.71 -29.94
CA LYS A 130 6.03 -0.61 -30.58
C LYS A 130 7.35 -0.72 -31.34
N PRO A 131 7.96 -1.90 -31.44
CA PRO A 131 9.23 -2.08 -32.17
C PRO A 131 9.18 -1.64 -33.62
N GLU A 132 8.00 -1.77 -34.25
CA GLU A 132 7.75 -1.38 -35.66
C GLU A 132 7.45 0.12 -35.87
N SER A 133 7.46 0.91 -34.79
CA SER A 133 7.21 2.34 -34.86
C SER A 133 8.46 3.07 -35.35
N GLY A 134 8.47 3.59 -36.58
CA GLY A 134 9.57 4.38 -37.13
C GLY A 134 9.90 5.67 -36.34
N GLY A 135 10.98 6.36 -36.72
CA GLY A 135 11.60 7.45 -35.94
C GLY A 135 10.71 8.65 -35.54
N ASN A 136 9.55 8.86 -36.19
CA ASN A 136 8.64 9.96 -35.86
C ASN A 136 7.86 9.72 -34.54
N HIS A 137 7.66 8.48 -34.11
CA HIS A 137 6.81 8.17 -32.96
C HIS A 137 7.46 8.49 -31.60
N ILE A 138 8.79 8.62 -31.55
CA ILE A 138 9.51 9.06 -30.34
C ILE A 138 9.15 10.51 -29.99
N ALA A 139 9.04 11.38 -30.99
CA ALA A 139 8.65 12.77 -30.78
C ALA A 139 7.20 12.88 -30.26
N ASP A 140 6.30 12.06 -30.81
CA ASP A 140 4.91 11.99 -30.36
C ASP A 140 4.81 11.54 -28.89
N LEU A 141 5.56 10.49 -28.49
CA LEU A 141 5.58 10.02 -27.11
C LEU A 141 6.15 11.08 -26.16
N LYS A 142 7.23 11.78 -26.54
CA LYS A 142 7.78 12.88 -25.75
C LYS A 142 6.77 14.00 -25.55
N LYS A 143 6.05 14.37 -26.59
CA LYS A 143 4.98 15.38 -26.52
C LYS A 143 3.83 14.92 -25.63
N GLU A 144 3.44 13.65 -25.71
CA GLU A 144 2.41 13.08 -24.82
C GLU A 144 2.85 13.13 -23.35
N ILE A 145 4.11 12.80 -23.07
CA ILE A 145 4.70 12.90 -21.72
C ILE A 145 4.64 14.35 -21.21
N GLU A 146 5.06 15.33 -22.02
CA GLU A 146 5.04 16.75 -21.64
C GLU A 146 3.64 17.27 -21.33
N ILE A 147 2.64 16.84 -22.10
CA ILE A 147 1.24 17.18 -21.85
C ILE A 147 0.81 16.55 -20.52
N LEU A 148 0.97 15.24 -20.37
CA LEU A 148 0.44 14.51 -19.21
C LEU A 148 1.12 14.91 -17.90
N ARG A 149 2.41 15.26 -17.95
CA ARG A 149 3.19 15.75 -16.80
C ARG A 149 2.61 17.01 -16.18
N ASN A 150 1.94 17.86 -16.96
CA ASN A 150 1.38 19.13 -16.50
C ASN A 150 -0.12 19.05 -16.15
N LEU A 151 -0.76 17.89 -16.31
CA LEU A 151 -2.18 17.71 -16.04
C LEU A 151 -2.41 17.06 -14.67
N TYR A 152 -3.10 17.79 -13.79
CA TYR A 152 -3.44 17.33 -12.44
C TYR A 152 -4.95 17.47 -12.22
N HIS A 153 -5.67 16.36 -12.36
CA HIS A 153 -7.11 16.33 -12.17
C HIS A 153 -7.57 14.93 -11.74
N GLU A 154 -8.64 14.83 -10.95
CA GLU A 154 -9.17 13.55 -10.46
C GLU A 154 -9.59 12.61 -11.61
N ASN A 155 -10.14 13.18 -12.68
CA ASN A 155 -10.63 12.45 -13.85
C ASN A 155 -9.60 12.30 -15.00
N ILE A 156 -8.32 12.64 -14.75
CA ILE A 156 -7.24 12.47 -15.74
C ILE A 156 -6.21 11.50 -15.15
N VAL A 157 -5.70 10.58 -15.98
CA VAL A 157 -4.66 9.64 -15.56
C VAL A 157 -3.41 10.39 -15.08
N LYS A 158 -2.94 10.05 -13.89
CA LYS A 158 -1.80 10.73 -13.26
C LYS A 158 -0.50 10.30 -13.91
N TYR A 159 0.27 11.26 -14.39
CA TYR A 159 1.67 11.05 -14.73
C TYR A 159 2.48 10.74 -13.46
N LYS A 160 3.34 9.73 -13.53
CA LYS A 160 4.23 9.34 -12.42
C LYS A 160 5.70 9.56 -12.73
N GLY A 161 6.12 9.30 -13.96
CA GLY A 161 7.52 9.34 -14.28
C GLY A 161 7.83 8.78 -15.66
N ILE A 162 9.13 8.67 -15.92
CA ILE A 162 9.71 8.10 -17.12
C ILE A 162 10.70 7.01 -16.74
N CYS A 163 10.83 6.03 -17.63
CA CYS A 163 11.92 5.08 -17.65
C CYS A 163 12.71 5.35 -18.93
N THR A 164 13.98 5.74 -18.79
CA THR A 164 14.92 5.76 -19.91
C THR A 164 15.67 4.43 -19.94
N GLU A 165 16.06 3.97 -21.14
CA GLU A 165 17.00 2.86 -21.26
C GLU A 165 18.39 3.23 -20.73
#